data_AF-A0A971ZUF1-F1
#
_entry.id   AF-A0A971ZUF1-F1
#
_cell.length_a   1.000
_cell.length_b   1.000
_cell.length_c   1.000
_cell.angle_alpha   90.00
_cell.angle_beta   90.00
_cell.angle_gamma   90.00
#
_symmetry.space_group_name_H-M   'P 1'
#
loop_
_entity.id
_entity.type
_entity.pdbx_description
1 polymer ?
#
loop_
_entity_poly.entity_id
_entity_poly.type
_entity_poly.pdbx_seq_one_letter_code
_entity_poly.pdbx_strand_id
1 'polypeptide(L)'
;MKFCAVIRLIAFLVLATYLAGTTPAWARLINGGTADTPLAEVGGDCDGTLYAATTVETWANLTGSFTDVGGWNAIRFGNDHAAHLNLDCNIGAGDAYAYGGIHFGYNGNVDGSTFTVNGGTIYADRLFVGGSASTTATGKVTVVITGGTIDTQYGVQLGVGANSTFDVTQTGGTVSWKANGVTVGVAGSGIYTISGGELITTDDGTGAMMISAGSTFHVDGAKAKIFVLNKFRLVGTAIFTVHPDGVSPLEVGGLNDSEQGGEIKMALAPGFTPKQGALYTLIDTDHTPFHLDALPITLSPENAGTWEFAVKEGDYTVLQARYLLPEPATMAMLGLGMLGLMARRRRS
;
A
#
# COMPACT_ATOMS: atom_id res chain seq x y z
N MET A 1 -31.95 -55.64 28.36
CA MET A 1 -30.82 -54.68 28.23
C MET A 1 -30.23 -54.58 26.81
N LYS A 2 -30.97 -54.90 25.73
CA LYS A 2 -30.48 -54.75 24.33
C LYS A 2 -31.21 -53.66 23.51
N PHE A 3 -32.40 -53.22 23.94
CA PHE A 3 -33.19 -52.21 23.21
C PHE A 3 -32.72 -50.76 23.41
N CYS A 4 -32.22 -50.38 24.60
CA CYS A 4 -31.71 -49.01 24.85
C CYS A 4 -30.42 -48.69 24.10
N ALA A 5 -29.58 -49.69 23.78
CA ALA A 5 -28.32 -49.47 23.08
C ALA A 5 -28.54 -49.19 21.58
N VAL A 6 -29.54 -49.83 20.97
CA VAL A 6 -29.86 -49.66 19.54
C VAL A 6 -30.50 -48.29 19.28
N ILE A 7 -31.38 -47.82 20.17
CA ILE A 7 -32.01 -46.50 20.06
C ILE A 7 -30.98 -45.37 20.22
N ARG A 8 -30.00 -45.52 21.13
CA ARG A 8 -28.91 -44.55 21.30
C ARG A 8 -27.97 -44.52 20.08
N LEU A 9 -27.69 -45.65 19.46
CA LEU A 9 -26.86 -45.73 18.26
C LEU A 9 -27.53 -45.08 17.05
N ILE A 10 -28.85 -45.28 16.88
CA ILE A 10 -29.63 -44.65 15.81
C ILE A 10 -29.74 -43.14 16.04
N ALA A 11 -29.96 -42.68 17.27
CA ALA A 11 -29.98 -41.25 17.58
C ALA A 11 -28.62 -40.57 17.35
N PHE A 12 -27.51 -41.25 17.65
CA PHE A 12 -26.16 -40.75 17.37
C PHE A 12 -25.85 -40.70 15.87
N LEU A 13 -26.29 -41.71 15.11
CA LEU A 13 -26.09 -41.76 13.67
C LEU A 13 -26.93 -40.68 12.97
N VAL A 14 -28.17 -40.47 13.40
CA VAL A 14 -29.06 -39.43 12.88
C VAL A 14 -28.54 -38.03 13.21
N LEU A 15 -28.04 -37.81 14.43
CA LEU A 15 -27.43 -36.54 14.83
C LEU A 15 -26.13 -36.27 14.08
N ALA A 16 -25.29 -37.28 13.84
CA ALA A 16 -24.07 -37.16 13.05
C ALA A 16 -24.36 -36.91 11.56
N THR A 17 -25.38 -37.54 10.97
CA THR A 17 -25.82 -37.24 9.60
C THR A 17 -26.52 -35.88 9.49
N TYR A 18 -27.17 -35.41 10.56
CA TYR A 18 -27.77 -34.08 10.59
C TYR A 18 -26.68 -33.00 10.69
N LEU A 19 -25.69 -33.18 11.57
CA LEU A 19 -24.51 -32.30 11.68
C LEU A 19 -23.62 -32.32 10.43
N ALA A 20 -23.51 -33.45 9.74
CA ALA A 20 -22.77 -33.56 8.48
C ALA A 20 -23.58 -33.13 7.24
N GLY A 21 -24.91 -33.01 7.38
CA GLY A 21 -25.85 -32.73 6.28
C GLY A 21 -26.43 -31.31 6.26
N THR A 22 -26.08 -30.46 7.23
CA THR A 22 -26.61 -29.09 7.33
C THR A 22 -25.52 -28.01 7.29
N THR A 23 -24.44 -28.20 6.51
CA THR A 23 -23.81 -27.01 5.91
C THR A 23 -24.77 -26.52 4.83
N PRO A 24 -25.49 -25.41 5.04
CA PRO A 24 -26.37 -24.91 4.00
C PRO A 24 -25.57 -24.61 2.74
N ALA A 25 -26.18 -24.69 1.56
CA ALA A 25 -25.49 -24.53 0.27
C ALA A 25 -24.74 -23.19 0.10
N TRP A 26 -24.93 -22.22 1.01
CA TRP A 26 -24.22 -20.95 1.09
C TRP A 26 -23.00 -20.93 2.05
N ALA A 27 -22.77 -22.01 2.80
CA ALA A 27 -21.62 -22.17 3.70
C ALA A 27 -20.66 -23.23 3.13
N ARG A 28 -19.60 -22.77 2.44
CA ARG A 28 -18.54 -23.64 1.92
C ARG A 28 -17.40 -23.69 2.95
N LEU A 29 -17.24 -24.79 3.68
CA LEU A 29 -16.02 -25.02 4.45
C LEU A 29 -14.89 -25.35 3.45
N ILE A 30 -13.98 -24.41 3.18
CA ILE A 30 -12.77 -24.70 2.41
C ILE A 30 -11.73 -25.25 3.38
N ASN A 31 -11.57 -26.56 3.37
CA ASN A 31 -10.49 -27.25 4.06
C ASN A 31 -9.71 -28.04 3.00
N GLY A 32 -8.52 -27.58 2.59
CA GLY A 32 -7.73 -28.31 1.60
C GLY A 32 -6.62 -27.53 0.89
N GLY A 33 -5.64 -28.30 0.42
CA GLY A 33 -4.41 -27.88 -0.26
C GLY A 33 -3.21 -28.54 0.43
N THR A 34 -2.60 -29.55 -0.19
CA THR A 34 -1.28 -30.05 0.21
C THR A 34 -0.22 -29.44 -0.71
N ALA A 35 1.06 -29.45 -0.32
CA ALA A 35 2.17 -28.99 -1.17
C ALA A 35 2.18 -29.64 -2.58
N ASP A 36 1.58 -30.83 -2.72
CA ASP A 36 1.52 -31.58 -3.97
C ASP A 36 0.21 -31.39 -4.76
N THR A 37 -0.83 -30.83 -4.14
CA THR A 37 -2.15 -30.59 -4.79
C THR A 37 -2.73 -29.23 -4.36
N PRO A 38 -2.28 -28.13 -4.97
CA PRO A 38 -2.84 -26.81 -4.70
C PRO A 38 -4.32 -26.77 -5.12
N LEU A 39 -5.16 -26.13 -4.30
CA LEU A 39 -6.52 -25.82 -4.69
C LEU A 39 -6.48 -24.79 -5.82
N ALA A 40 -6.69 -25.25 -7.04
CA ALA A 40 -6.93 -24.40 -8.18
C ALA A 40 -8.29 -23.73 -7.98
N GLU A 41 -8.27 -22.46 -7.54
CA GLU A 41 -9.36 -21.51 -7.66
C GLU A 41 -10.58 -21.76 -6.75
N VAL A 42 -10.82 -20.84 -5.81
CA VAL A 42 -12.08 -20.76 -5.06
C VAL A 42 -12.73 -19.41 -5.33
N GLY A 43 -13.48 -19.36 -6.42
CA GLY A 43 -14.52 -18.35 -6.62
C GLY A 43 -15.73 -18.63 -5.72
N GLY A 44 -16.28 -17.58 -5.13
CA GLY A 44 -17.48 -17.53 -4.31
C GLY A 44 -18.22 -16.21 -4.60
N ASP A 45 -19.54 -16.27 -4.61
CA ASP A 45 -20.38 -15.09 -4.86
C ASP A 45 -20.28 -14.07 -3.71
N CYS A 46 -20.61 -12.81 -4.00
CA CYS A 46 -20.55 -11.68 -3.07
C CYS A 46 -21.47 -11.82 -1.83
N ASP A 47 -22.35 -12.83 -1.81
CA ASP A 47 -23.31 -13.11 -0.74
C ASP A 47 -22.98 -14.40 0.07
N GLY A 48 -21.82 -15.01 -0.18
CA GLY A 48 -21.37 -16.20 0.56
C GLY A 48 -20.84 -15.86 1.95
N THR A 49 -21.03 -16.76 2.92
CA THR A 49 -20.40 -16.68 4.26
C THR A 49 -19.35 -17.79 4.34
N LEU A 50 -18.06 -17.42 4.40
CA LEU A 50 -16.98 -18.38 4.64
C LEU A 50 -16.72 -18.53 6.14
N TYR A 51 -17.19 -19.64 6.73
CA TYR A 51 -16.82 -20.02 8.09
C TYR A 51 -15.44 -20.70 8.08
N ALA A 52 -14.42 -19.97 8.50
CA ALA A 52 -13.08 -20.50 8.69
C ALA A 52 -12.86 -20.95 10.15
N ALA A 53 -12.62 -22.25 10.35
CA ALA A 53 -12.14 -22.76 11.62
C ALA A 53 -10.64 -22.43 11.78
N THR A 54 -10.34 -21.53 12.72
CA THR A 54 -9.03 -21.29 13.37
C THR A 54 -7.84 -20.79 12.54
N THR A 55 -7.67 -21.17 11.28
CA THR A 55 -6.61 -20.66 10.38
C THR A 55 -7.00 -20.95 8.94
N VAL A 56 -7.15 -19.91 8.12
CA VAL A 56 -7.22 -20.08 6.65
C VAL A 56 -5.79 -20.01 6.13
N GLU A 57 -5.19 -21.16 5.83
CA GLU A 57 -4.01 -21.26 4.98
C GLU A 57 -4.52 -21.63 3.59
N THR A 58 -4.54 -20.67 2.68
CA THR A 58 -5.08 -20.89 1.32
C THR A 58 -4.02 -20.72 0.26
N TRP A 59 -4.13 -21.60 -0.73
CA TRP A 59 -3.22 -21.79 -1.85
C TRP A 59 -3.86 -21.33 -3.18
N ALA A 60 -4.92 -20.52 -3.12
CA ALA A 60 -5.90 -20.36 -4.19
C ALA A 60 -6.16 -18.90 -4.56
N ASN A 61 -6.57 -18.68 -5.82
CA ASN A 61 -7.34 -17.52 -6.27
C ASN A 61 -8.64 -17.46 -5.47
N LEU A 62 -8.76 -16.51 -4.55
CA LEU A 62 -10.02 -16.23 -3.86
C LEU A 62 -10.73 -15.05 -4.51
N THR A 63 -12.02 -15.20 -4.74
CA THR A 63 -12.92 -14.12 -5.14
C THR A 63 -14.20 -14.40 -4.37
N GLY A 64 -14.63 -13.55 -3.44
CA GLY A 64 -15.84 -13.80 -2.64
C GLY A 64 -15.87 -13.02 -1.32
N SER A 65 -17.08 -12.80 -0.78
CA SER A 65 -17.25 -12.05 0.47
C SER A 65 -16.98 -12.93 1.68
N PHE A 66 -16.27 -12.40 2.67
CA PHE A 66 -16.07 -13.05 3.96
C PHE A 66 -16.86 -12.24 4.99
N THR A 67 -18.15 -12.54 5.13
CA THR A 67 -18.93 -12.00 6.23
C THR A 67 -18.62 -12.82 7.48
N ASP A 68 -18.19 -12.16 8.56
CA ASP A 68 -18.04 -12.75 9.91
C ASP A 68 -16.90 -13.77 10.10
N VAL A 69 -15.64 -13.33 9.88
CA VAL A 69 -14.48 -14.01 10.49
C VAL A 69 -14.42 -13.56 11.95
N GLY A 70 -15.26 -14.17 12.81
CA GLY A 70 -15.39 -13.82 14.23
C GLY A 70 -14.02 -13.61 14.92
N GLY A 71 -13.97 -12.65 15.84
CA GLY A 71 -12.77 -11.93 16.32
C GLY A 71 -11.62 -12.70 16.99
N TRP A 72 -11.17 -13.82 16.43
CA TRP A 72 -10.16 -14.68 17.04
C TRP A 72 -9.04 -15.16 16.11
N ASN A 73 -9.10 -15.00 14.77
CA ASN A 73 -8.13 -15.64 13.88
C ASN A 73 -7.53 -14.74 12.78
N ALA A 74 -6.21 -14.86 12.59
CA ALA A 74 -5.49 -14.27 11.46
C ALA A 74 -5.82 -15.00 10.14
N ILE A 75 -5.88 -14.24 9.04
CA ILE A 75 -6.06 -14.78 7.68
C ILE A 75 -4.71 -14.77 6.98
N ARG A 76 -4.29 -15.88 6.34
CA ARG A 76 -2.94 -16.00 5.77
C ARG A 76 -2.98 -16.56 4.34
N PHE A 77 -2.37 -15.82 3.43
CA PHE A 77 -2.21 -16.18 2.03
C PHE A 77 -0.72 -16.34 1.71
N GLY A 78 -0.37 -17.41 0.99
CA GLY A 78 0.99 -17.69 0.52
C GLY A 78 1.91 -18.21 1.63
N ASN A 79 2.13 -19.53 1.63
CA ASN A 79 3.04 -20.23 2.56
C ASN A 79 3.92 -21.16 1.72
N ASP A 80 5.16 -20.84 1.41
CA ASP A 80 6.02 -21.54 0.43
C ASP A 80 5.57 -21.47 -1.03
N HIS A 81 4.36 -20.98 -1.33
CA HIS A 81 3.83 -20.83 -2.69
C HIS A 81 3.19 -19.45 -2.88
N ALA A 82 3.11 -19.01 -4.14
CA ALA A 82 2.40 -17.79 -4.52
C ALA A 82 0.90 -17.89 -4.22
N ALA A 83 0.31 -16.80 -3.74
CA ALA A 83 -1.12 -16.67 -3.55
C ALA A 83 -1.66 -15.45 -4.29
N HIS A 84 -2.89 -15.57 -4.79
CA HIS A 84 -3.51 -14.57 -5.62
C HIS A 84 -4.91 -14.27 -5.07
N LEU A 85 -5.21 -13.00 -4.80
CA LEU A 85 -6.53 -12.56 -4.35
C LEU A 85 -6.99 -11.41 -5.23
N ASN A 86 -8.22 -11.48 -5.71
CA ASN A 86 -8.90 -10.37 -6.36
C ASN A 86 -10.19 -10.07 -5.59
N LEU A 87 -10.28 -8.87 -5.02
CA LEU A 87 -11.34 -8.48 -4.12
C LEU A 87 -12.24 -7.41 -4.73
N ASP A 88 -13.52 -7.75 -4.84
CA ASP A 88 -14.60 -6.87 -5.31
C ASP A 88 -15.74 -6.74 -4.27
N CYS A 89 -15.51 -7.23 -3.05
CA CYS A 89 -16.51 -7.39 -1.99
C CYS A 89 -15.86 -7.30 -0.59
N ASN A 90 -16.66 -7.38 0.48
CA ASN A 90 -16.13 -7.17 1.82
C ASN A 90 -15.40 -8.41 2.38
N ILE A 91 -14.30 -8.17 3.11
CA ILE A 91 -13.68 -9.11 4.05
C ILE A 91 -13.88 -8.56 5.46
N GLY A 92 -14.55 -9.32 6.34
CA GLY A 92 -14.87 -8.89 7.69
C GLY A 92 -16.06 -7.91 7.75
N ALA A 93 -16.27 -7.33 8.92
CA ALA A 93 -17.29 -6.31 9.17
C ALA A 93 -16.72 -5.18 10.05
N GLY A 94 -17.26 -3.96 9.94
CA GLY A 94 -16.72 -2.78 10.63
C GLY A 94 -16.73 -2.84 12.16
N ASP A 95 -17.53 -3.74 12.74
CA ASP A 95 -17.61 -4.06 14.17
C ASP A 95 -16.81 -5.32 14.56
N ALA A 96 -16.27 -6.06 13.58
CA ALA A 96 -15.53 -7.31 13.76
C ALA A 96 -14.29 -7.36 12.84
N TYR A 97 -13.25 -6.63 13.21
CA TYR A 97 -11.93 -6.69 12.55
C TYR A 97 -11.30 -8.08 12.70
N ALA A 98 -10.60 -8.56 11.67
CA ALA A 98 -9.83 -9.82 11.74
C ALA A 98 -8.67 -9.71 12.76
N TYR A 99 -8.88 -10.24 13.96
CA TYR A 99 -7.93 -10.18 15.09
C TYR A 99 -6.67 -11.02 14.81
N GLY A 100 -5.49 -10.38 14.84
CA GLY A 100 -4.21 -10.98 14.39
C GLY A 100 -3.80 -10.61 12.96
N GLY A 101 -4.67 -9.89 12.26
CA GLY A 101 -4.42 -9.30 10.95
C GLY A 101 -4.56 -10.26 9.77
N ILE A 102 -4.49 -9.68 8.58
CA ILE A 102 -4.50 -10.38 7.29
C ILE A 102 -3.09 -10.33 6.72
N HIS A 103 -2.58 -11.47 6.27
CA HIS A 103 -1.21 -11.62 5.78
C HIS A 103 -1.23 -12.07 4.32
N PHE A 104 -0.56 -11.33 3.43
CA PHE A 104 -0.29 -11.73 2.06
C PHE A 104 1.19 -12.01 1.87
N GLY A 105 1.50 -13.19 1.33
CA GLY A 105 2.87 -13.69 1.28
C GLY A 105 3.39 -14.04 2.67
N TYR A 106 2.64 -14.81 3.44
CA TYR A 106 2.84 -15.06 4.86
C TYR A 106 4.19 -15.72 5.21
N ASN A 107 4.61 -16.78 4.51
CA ASN A 107 5.82 -17.52 4.84
C ASN A 107 6.42 -18.23 3.62
N GLY A 108 7.70 -18.61 3.65
CA GLY A 108 8.35 -19.33 2.55
C GLY A 108 8.53 -18.51 1.28
N ASN A 109 8.82 -19.16 0.15
CA ASN A 109 8.93 -18.46 -1.13
C ASN A 109 7.55 -18.13 -1.72
N VAL A 110 7.19 -16.85 -1.74
CA VAL A 110 5.87 -16.35 -2.16
C VAL A 110 5.94 -15.52 -3.44
N ASP A 111 7.03 -15.67 -4.20
CA ASP A 111 7.28 -14.90 -5.41
C ASP A 111 6.14 -15.01 -6.42
N GLY A 112 5.66 -13.86 -6.90
CA GLY A 112 4.54 -13.77 -7.82
C GLY A 112 3.17 -13.66 -7.15
N SER A 113 3.08 -13.64 -5.81
CA SER A 113 1.81 -13.41 -5.12
C SER A 113 1.20 -12.05 -5.50
N THR A 114 -0.12 -12.02 -5.70
CA THR A 114 -0.84 -10.79 -6.04
C THR A 114 -2.06 -10.59 -5.16
N PHE A 115 -2.28 -9.36 -4.70
CA PHE A 115 -3.47 -8.99 -3.95
C PHE A 115 -4.08 -7.73 -4.57
N THR A 116 -5.29 -7.86 -5.11
CA THR A 116 -6.00 -6.78 -5.82
C THR A 116 -7.26 -6.39 -5.08
N VAL A 117 -7.51 -5.09 -4.93
CA VAL A 117 -8.74 -4.50 -4.40
C VAL A 117 -9.34 -3.57 -5.45
N ASN A 118 -10.46 -3.97 -6.05
CA ASN A 118 -11.23 -3.11 -6.96
C ASN A 118 -12.54 -2.63 -6.34
N GLY A 119 -13.03 -3.28 -5.29
CA GLY A 119 -14.28 -2.93 -4.60
C GLY A 119 -14.40 -3.55 -3.22
N GLY A 120 -15.50 -3.24 -2.53
CA GLY A 120 -15.77 -3.70 -1.16
C GLY A 120 -14.83 -3.11 -0.12
N THR A 121 -14.89 -3.64 1.11
CA THR A 121 -14.09 -3.20 2.25
C THR A 121 -13.40 -4.37 2.94
N ILE A 122 -12.10 -4.24 3.19
CA ILE A 122 -11.35 -5.12 4.08
C ILE A 122 -11.33 -4.49 5.46
N TYR A 123 -11.89 -5.20 6.44
CA TYR A 123 -11.81 -4.86 7.85
C TYR A 123 -10.78 -5.77 8.52
N ALA A 124 -9.57 -5.25 8.76
CA ALA A 124 -8.48 -6.01 9.39
C ALA A 124 -7.91 -5.30 10.62
N ASP A 125 -7.46 -6.06 11.62
CA ASP A 125 -6.70 -5.46 12.72
C ASP A 125 -5.42 -4.80 12.18
N ARG A 126 -4.67 -5.56 11.37
CA ARG A 126 -3.56 -5.08 10.54
C ARG A 126 -3.60 -5.77 9.20
N LEU A 127 -3.04 -5.12 8.19
CA LEU A 127 -2.68 -5.77 6.94
C LEU A 127 -1.16 -5.93 6.88
N PHE A 128 -0.68 -7.14 6.64
CA PHE A 128 0.72 -7.48 6.47
C PHE A 128 0.97 -7.97 5.04
N VAL A 129 2.04 -7.47 4.41
CA VAL A 129 2.45 -7.85 3.07
C VAL A 129 3.91 -8.28 3.09
N GLY A 130 4.20 -9.43 2.48
CA GLY A 130 5.54 -10.00 2.42
C GLY A 130 6.02 -10.48 3.78
N GLY A 131 5.18 -11.22 4.50
CA GLY A 131 5.55 -11.98 5.70
C GLY A 131 4.85 -11.55 6.98
N SER A 132 5.30 -12.15 8.08
CA SER A 132 5.05 -11.76 9.47
C SER A 132 6.36 -11.74 10.27
N ALA A 133 6.39 -11.08 11.44
CA ALA A 133 7.58 -10.89 12.27
C ALA A 133 8.28 -12.21 12.70
N SER A 134 7.61 -13.35 12.59
CA SER A 134 8.12 -14.68 12.96
C SER A 134 8.32 -15.64 11.78
N THR A 135 8.35 -15.14 10.54
CA THR A 135 8.33 -15.98 9.32
C THR A 135 9.57 -15.79 8.45
N THR A 136 9.82 -16.73 7.54
CA THR A 136 10.96 -16.71 6.60
C THR A 136 10.52 -16.35 5.19
N ALA A 137 9.50 -15.50 5.04
CA ALA A 137 8.96 -15.11 3.74
C ALA A 137 10.04 -14.51 2.82
N THR A 138 10.08 -14.98 1.57
CA THR A 138 10.96 -14.49 0.49
C THR A 138 10.16 -14.28 -0.80
N GLY A 139 10.72 -13.54 -1.76
CA GLY A 139 10.06 -13.27 -3.05
C GLY A 139 9.22 -12.00 -3.05
N LYS A 140 8.63 -11.69 -4.22
CA LYS A 140 7.86 -10.45 -4.44
C LYS A 140 6.34 -10.66 -4.25
N VAL A 141 5.72 -9.77 -3.47
CA VAL A 141 4.26 -9.63 -3.39
C VAL A 141 3.81 -8.35 -4.07
N THR A 142 2.86 -8.44 -5.00
CA THR A 142 2.29 -7.28 -5.70
C THR A 142 0.91 -6.95 -5.12
N VAL A 143 0.66 -5.69 -4.80
CA VAL A 143 -0.64 -5.20 -4.31
C VAL A 143 -1.17 -4.14 -5.27
N VAL A 144 -2.41 -4.27 -5.70
CA VAL A 144 -3.05 -3.34 -6.64
C VAL A 144 -4.36 -2.85 -6.05
N ILE A 145 -4.49 -1.53 -5.89
CA ILE A 145 -5.67 -0.88 -5.32
C ILE A 145 -6.22 0.08 -6.37
N THR A 146 -7.35 -0.28 -6.96
CA THR A 146 -8.05 0.52 -7.98
C THR A 146 -9.36 1.09 -7.45
N GLY A 147 -9.91 0.49 -6.39
CA GLY A 147 -11.15 0.90 -5.73
C GLY A 147 -11.26 0.30 -4.34
N GLY A 148 -12.48 0.26 -3.80
CA GLY A 148 -12.76 -0.29 -2.47
C GLY A 148 -12.07 0.43 -1.30
N THR A 149 -12.10 -0.21 -0.14
CA THR A 149 -11.51 0.31 1.10
C THR A 149 -10.70 -0.77 1.81
N ILE A 150 -9.51 -0.41 2.30
CA ILE A 150 -8.75 -1.18 3.29
C ILE A 150 -8.84 -0.40 4.60
N ASP A 151 -9.68 -0.84 5.52
CA ASP A 151 -9.89 -0.25 6.83
C ASP A 151 -9.17 -1.08 7.89
N THR A 152 -8.16 -0.47 8.52
CA THR A 152 -7.33 -1.15 9.52
C THR A 152 -7.37 -0.48 10.89
N GLN A 153 -7.34 -1.28 11.96
CA GLN A 153 -7.26 -0.73 13.30
C GLN A 153 -5.85 -0.27 13.67
N TYR A 154 -4.82 -1.06 13.34
CA TYR A 154 -3.42 -0.83 13.66
C TYR A 154 -2.51 -0.69 12.42
N GLY A 155 -3.11 -0.40 11.26
CA GLY A 155 -2.36 0.00 10.07
C GLY A 155 -1.92 -1.11 9.13
N VAL A 156 -1.03 -0.74 8.20
CA VAL A 156 -0.54 -1.57 7.11
C VAL A 156 0.98 -1.69 7.21
N GLN A 157 1.49 -2.91 7.09
CA GLN A 157 2.90 -3.23 7.21
C GLN A 157 3.39 -3.95 5.95
N LEU A 158 4.27 -3.29 5.21
CA LEU A 158 4.80 -3.79 3.94
C LEU A 158 6.23 -4.27 4.11
N GLY A 159 6.56 -5.43 3.52
CA GLY A 159 7.89 -6.03 3.60
C GLY A 159 8.22 -6.45 5.02
N VAL A 160 7.40 -7.30 5.64
CA VAL A 160 7.59 -7.72 7.05
C VAL A 160 8.75 -8.70 7.20
N GLY A 161 8.93 -9.61 6.24
CA GLY A 161 10.07 -10.50 6.14
C GLY A 161 11.30 -9.79 5.56
N ALA A 162 12.48 -10.00 6.14
CA ALA A 162 13.70 -9.30 5.73
C ALA A 162 14.13 -9.57 4.27
N ASN A 163 13.73 -10.71 3.71
CA ASN A 163 14.07 -11.13 2.35
C ASN A 163 12.88 -11.07 1.38
N SER A 164 11.76 -10.48 1.82
CA SER A 164 10.61 -10.25 0.95
C SER A 164 10.73 -8.90 0.25
N THR A 165 10.14 -8.83 -0.93
CA THR A 165 9.93 -7.56 -1.63
C THR A 165 8.46 -7.31 -1.87
N PHE A 166 8.10 -6.04 -2.04
CA PHE A 166 6.73 -5.65 -2.35
C PHE A 166 6.66 -4.56 -3.41
N ASP A 167 5.51 -4.53 -4.09
CA ASP A 167 5.17 -3.52 -5.09
C ASP A 167 3.69 -3.19 -4.95
N VAL A 168 3.39 -2.03 -4.38
CA VAL A 168 2.03 -1.56 -4.16
C VAL A 168 1.74 -0.45 -5.17
N THR A 169 0.65 -0.59 -5.91
CA THR A 169 0.12 0.44 -6.81
C THR A 169 -1.29 0.82 -6.38
N GLN A 170 -1.49 2.08 -5.98
CA GLN A 170 -2.79 2.65 -5.66
C GLN A 170 -3.17 3.74 -6.67
N THR A 171 -4.25 3.51 -7.41
CA THR A 171 -4.79 4.45 -8.43
C THR A 171 -6.18 4.98 -8.06
N GLY A 172 -6.81 4.40 -7.04
CA GLY A 172 -8.12 4.73 -6.51
C GLY A 172 -8.32 4.08 -5.15
N GLY A 173 -9.57 4.05 -4.67
CA GLY A 173 -9.91 3.45 -3.36
C GLY A 173 -9.37 4.23 -2.15
N THR A 174 -9.58 3.67 -0.97
CA THR A 174 -9.15 4.25 0.31
C THR A 174 -8.37 3.23 1.14
N VAL A 175 -7.20 3.61 1.63
CA VAL A 175 -6.48 2.88 2.68
C VAL A 175 -6.51 3.72 3.93
N SER A 176 -7.21 3.25 4.96
CA SER A 176 -7.40 3.98 6.21
C SER A 176 -6.89 3.21 7.42
N TRP A 177 -6.39 3.94 8.40
CA TRP A 177 -5.98 3.37 9.69
C TRP A 177 -6.33 4.25 10.87
N LYS A 178 -6.49 3.61 12.03
CA LYS A 178 -6.72 4.28 13.31
C LYS A 178 -5.41 4.48 14.08
N ALA A 179 -4.76 3.41 14.51
CA ALA A 179 -3.56 3.45 15.35
C ALA A 179 -2.33 2.85 14.65
N ASN A 180 -1.13 3.06 15.22
CA ASN A 180 0.21 2.71 14.70
C ASN A 180 0.55 3.29 13.33
N GLY A 181 -0.17 2.88 12.29
CA GLY A 181 -0.19 3.43 10.94
C GLY A 181 0.57 2.63 9.89
N VAL A 182 1.07 3.30 8.86
CA VAL A 182 1.60 2.65 7.66
C VAL A 182 3.12 2.60 7.69
N THR A 183 3.67 1.39 7.54
CA THR A 183 5.12 1.19 7.39
C THR A 183 5.44 0.63 6.02
N VAL A 184 6.23 1.37 5.25
CA VAL A 184 6.77 0.98 3.95
C VAL A 184 8.18 0.42 4.17
N GLY A 185 8.29 -0.91 4.19
CA GLY A 185 9.54 -1.63 4.46
C GLY A 185 9.78 -1.86 5.93
N VAL A 186 9.10 -2.81 6.57
CA VAL A 186 9.37 -3.12 7.99
C VAL A 186 10.76 -3.73 8.17
N ALA A 187 11.08 -4.75 7.37
CA ALA A 187 12.39 -5.40 7.33
C ALA A 187 12.87 -5.67 5.90
N GLY A 188 11.93 -5.98 5.01
CA GLY A 188 12.16 -6.11 3.57
C GLY A 188 12.14 -4.75 2.85
N SER A 189 12.13 -4.80 1.54
CA SER A 189 12.23 -3.61 0.68
C SER A 189 11.18 -3.61 -0.42
N GLY A 190 10.86 -2.43 -0.96
CA GLY A 190 9.87 -2.36 -2.01
C GLY A 190 9.44 -0.95 -2.33
N ILE A 191 8.44 -0.84 -3.19
CA ILE A 191 7.84 0.43 -3.58
C ILE A 191 6.35 0.43 -3.26
N TYR A 192 5.86 1.56 -2.78
CA TYR A 192 4.46 1.91 -2.77
C TYR A 192 4.29 3.15 -3.64
N THR A 193 3.63 3.01 -4.79
CA THR A 193 3.21 4.11 -5.65
C THR A 193 1.74 4.44 -5.45
N ILE A 194 1.42 5.72 -5.23
CA ILE A 194 0.07 6.26 -5.19
C ILE A 194 -0.10 7.36 -6.25
N SER A 195 -1.08 7.20 -7.13
CA SER A 195 -1.42 8.16 -8.19
C SER A 195 -2.89 8.60 -8.15
N GLY A 196 -3.69 8.03 -7.24
CA GLY A 196 -5.08 8.40 -7.00
C GLY A 196 -5.64 7.69 -5.77
N GLY A 197 -6.83 8.10 -5.33
CA GLY A 197 -7.46 7.58 -4.12
C GLY A 197 -6.93 8.24 -2.84
N GLU A 198 -7.18 7.60 -1.70
CA GLU A 198 -6.89 8.14 -0.37
C GLU A 198 -5.99 7.20 0.45
N LEU A 199 -4.98 7.75 1.12
CA LEU A 199 -4.16 7.09 2.13
C LEU A 199 -4.20 7.93 3.40
N ILE A 200 -5.07 7.57 4.36
CA ILE A 200 -5.48 8.48 5.42
C ILE A 200 -5.49 7.86 6.84
N THR A 201 -5.04 8.62 7.83
CA THR A 201 -5.44 8.38 9.22
C THR A 201 -6.89 8.83 9.41
N THR A 202 -7.74 8.02 10.03
CA THR A 202 -9.13 8.41 10.37
C THR A 202 -9.19 9.44 11.50
N ASP A 203 -10.29 10.20 11.63
CA ASP A 203 -10.42 11.39 12.50
C ASP A 203 -10.16 11.21 14.01
N ASP A 204 -10.11 9.97 14.52
CA ASP A 204 -9.74 9.64 15.91
C ASP A 204 -8.41 8.89 16.04
N GLY A 205 -7.64 8.82 14.95
CA GLY A 205 -6.49 7.94 14.81
C GLY A 205 -5.16 8.57 15.24
N THR A 206 -4.32 7.81 15.95
CA THR A 206 -2.97 8.24 16.36
C THR A 206 -1.85 7.73 15.45
N GLY A 207 -2.21 7.10 14.32
CA GLY A 207 -1.25 6.44 13.45
C GLY A 207 -0.26 7.38 12.76
N ALA A 208 0.96 6.89 12.61
CA ALA A 208 2.09 7.54 11.93
C ALA A 208 2.39 6.84 10.59
N MET A 209 3.21 7.46 9.77
CA MET A 209 3.73 6.84 8.55
C MET A 209 5.25 6.79 8.59
N MET A 210 5.80 5.64 8.22
CA MET A 210 7.25 5.42 8.14
C MET A 210 7.65 4.84 6.78
N ILE A 211 8.69 5.41 6.19
CA ILE A 211 9.36 4.86 5.02
C ILE A 211 10.77 4.48 5.44
N SER A 212 11.05 3.18 5.48
CA SER A 212 12.33 2.65 5.97
C SER A 212 13.41 2.67 4.90
N ALA A 213 14.67 2.59 5.34
CA ALA A 213 15.83 2.44 4.47
C ALA A 213 15.64 1.31 3.43
N GLY A 214 16.04 1.57 2.18
CA GLY A 214 15.89 0.62 1.08
C GLY A 214 14.48 0.48 0.51
N SER A 215 13.49 1.19 1.07
CA SER A 215 12.12 1.23 0.54
C SER A 215 11.76 2.60 -0.01
N THR A 216 10.77 2.61 -0.92
CA THR A 216 10.33 3.81 -1.63
C THR A 216 8.83 4.04 -1.44
N PHE A 217 8.45 5.28 -1.15
CA PHE A 217 7.09 5.75 -1.32
C PHE A 217 7.06 6.75 -2.47
N HIS A 218 6.17 6.57 -3.43
CA HIS A 218 6.13 7.34 -4.67
C HIS A 218 4.76 7.96 -4.85
N VAL A 219 4.71 9.28 -4.86
CA VAL A 219 3.53 10.06 -5.22
C VAL A 219 3.63 10.43 -6.69
N ASP A 220 2.66 10.01 -7.49
CA ASP A 220 2.66 10.19 -8.94
C ASP A 220 1.45 11.03 -9.40
N GLY A 221 1.68 12.32 -9.62
CA GLY A 221 0.65 13.28 -10.00
C GLY A 221 -0.16 13.83 -8.81
N ALA A 222 -1.25 14.54 -9.12
CA ALA A 222 -1.97 15.40 -8.17
C ALA A 222 -3.34 14.88 -7.72
N LYS A 223 -3.66 13.60 -7.96
CA LYS A 223 -4.99 13.03 -7.71
C LYS A 223 -5.09 12.21 -6.43
N ALA A 224 -3.99 12.00 -5.74
CA ALA A 224 -3.96 11.30 -4.47
C ALA A 224 -4.29 12.26 -3.32
N LYS A 225 -4.93 11.75 -2.27
CA LYS A 225 -5.01 12.41 -0.95
C LYS A 225 -4.22 11.60 0.05
N ILE A 226 -3.21 12.21 0.67
CA ILE A 226 -2.34 11.55 1.62
C ILE A 226 -2.35 12.36 2.90
N PHE A 227 -2.94 11.81 3.95
CA PHE A 227 -3.12 12.49 5.23
C PHE A 227 -2.69 11.59 6.40
N VAL A 228 -1.71 12.04 7.19
CA VAL A 228 -1.16 11.30 8.32
C VAL A 228 -1.29 12.16 9.58
N LEU A 229 -2.32 11.91 10.38
CA LEU A 229 -2.64 12.78 11.53
C LEU A 229 -1.48 13.01 12.51
N ASN A 230 -0.65 12.00 12.77
CA ASN A 230 0.39 12.08 13.81
C ASN A 230 1.76 12.48 13.24
N LYS A 231 2.66 11.51 13.03
CA LYS A 231 4.04 11.78 12.60
C LYS A 231 4.37 11.10 11.28
N PHE A 232 5.27 11.72 10.55
CA PHE A 232 5.92 11.15 9.39
C PHE A 232 7.43 10.96 9.63
N ARG A 233 7.94 9.79 9.26
CA ARG A 233 9.36 9.42 9.32
C ARG A 233 9.83 8.94 7.95
N LEU A 234 10.89 9.56 7.44
CA LEU A 234 11.54 9.25 6.18
C LEU A 234 13.00 8.86 6.42
N VAL A 235 13.28 7.57 6.23
CA VAL A 235 14.64 6.99 6.25
C VAL A 235 15.00 6.41 4.88
N GLY A 236 14.01 5.93 4.12
CA GLY A 236 14.17 5.51 2.74
C GLY A 236 14.05 6.67 1.75
N THR A 237 13.35 6.43 0.64
CA THR A 237 13.17 7.41 -0.43
C THR A 237 11.70 7.79 -0.60
N ALA A 238 11.42 9.09 -0.70
CA ALA A 238 10.14 9.60 -1.16
C ALA A 238 10.30 10.15 -2.59
N ILE A 239 9.59 9.61 -3.57
CA ILE A 239 9.58 10.11 -4.94
C ILE A 239 8.34 10.96 -5.16
N PHE A 240 8.50 12.16 -5.71
CA PHE A 240 7.41 13.02 -6.16
C PHE A 240 7.52 13.20 -7.67
N THR A 241 6.62 12.58 -8.42
CA THR A 241 6.53 12.79 -9.88
C THR A 241 5.51 13.88 -10.18
N VAL A 242 6.00 14.97 -10.75
CA VAL A 242 5.19 16.14 -11.06
C VAL A 242 4.57 15.99 -12.45
N HIS A 243 3.26 16.12 -12.51
CA HIS A 243 2.45 16.16 -13.73
C HIS A 243 2.04 17.60 -14.06
N PRO A 244 1.42 17.87 -15.22
CA PRO A 244 0.93 19.20 -15.56
C PRO A 244 -0.08 19.78 -14.56
N ASP A 245 -0.84 18.93 -13.87
CA ASP A 245 -1.77 19.28 -12.79
C ASP A 245 -1.11 19.37 -11.40
N GLY A 246 0.19 19.05 -11.30
CA GLY A 246 1.00 19.17 -10.09
C GLY A 246 1.42 17.82 -9.52
N VAL A 247 1.61 17.79 -8.20
CA VAL A 247 1.85 16.58 -7.41
C VAL A 247 1.12 16.70 -6.08
N SER A 248 0.58 15.60 -5.58
CA SER A 248 -0.11 15.59 -4.29
C SER A 248 0.87 15.76 -3.13
N PRO A 249 0.56 16.60 -2.14
CA PRO A 249 1.37 16.72 -0.94
C PRO A 249 1.12 15.53 0.01
N LEU A 250 2.11 15.27 0.88
CA LEU A 250 1.89 14.52 2.12
C LEU A 250 1.48 15.52 3.20
N GLU A 251 0.22 15.47 3.61
CA GLU A 251 -0.27 16.26 4.75
C GLU A 251 -0.04 15.45 6.02
N VAL A 252 0.74 15.97 6.97
CA VAL A 252 1.17 15.22 8.16
C VAL A 252 1.06 16.08 9.42
N GLY A 253 0.76 15.49 10.59
CA GLY A 253 0.71 16.27 11.83
C GLY A 253 2.07 16.86 12.24
N GLY A 254 3.15 16.16 11.92
CA GLY A 254 4.52 16.62 12.15
C GLY A 254 5.58 15.61 11.71
N LEU A 255 6.84 15.97 11.91
CA LEU A 255 7.98 15.11 11.60
C LEU A 255 8.49 14.37 12.83
N ASN A 256 9.10 13.21 12.63
CA ASN A 256 9.84 12.49 13.67
C ASN A 256 11.35 12.76 13.61
N ASP A 257 11.75 13.99 13.95
CA ASP A 257 13.10 14.53 13.73
C ASP A 257 14.26 13.67 14.29
N SER A 258 14.03 12.94 15.39
CA SER A 258 15.07 12.11 16.01
C SER A 258 15.52 10.91 15.17
N GLU A 259 14.78 10.58 14.11
CA GLU A 259 15.02 9.37 13.31
C GLU A 259 14.87 9.60 11.80
N GLN A 260 14.95 10.85 11.37
CA GLN A 260 14.98 11.26 9.97
C GLN A 260 16.39 11.10 9.37
N GLY A 261 16.45 10.86 8.06
CA GLY A 261 17.72 10.79 7.32
C GLY A 261 17.57 10.30 5.88
N GLY A 262 16.34 10.17 5.40
CA GLY A 262 16.05 9.73 4.04
C GLY A 262 16.14 10.84 3.01
N GLU A 263 15.72 10.49 1.80
CA GLU A 263 15.94 11.26 0.58
C GLU A 263 14.61 11.54 -0.12
N ILE A 264 14.46 12.77 -0.63
CA ILE A 264 13.40 13.12 -1.57
C ILE A 264 13.98 13.14 -2.98
N LYS A 265 13.32 12.44 -3.89
CA LYS A 265 13.61 12.44 -5.31
C LYS A 265 12.46 13.09 -6.08
N MET A 266 12.81 14.02 -6.95
CA MET A 266 11.89 14.69 -7.85
C MET A 266 11.95 14.03 -9.23
N ALA A 267 10.78 13.79 -9.81
CA ALA A 267 10.65 13.30 -11.17
C ALA A 267 9.62 14.13 -11.94
N LEU A 268 9.66 14.06 -13.26
CA LEU A 268 8.72 14.72 -14.15
C LEU A 268 7.97 13.66 -14.94
N ALA A 269 6.66 13.85 -15.09
CA ALA A 269 5.85 13.04 -15.98
C ALA A 269 6.41 13.11 -17.41
N PRO A 270 6.33 12.02 -18.21
CA PRO A 270 6.81 12.02 -19.58
C PRO A 270 6.23 13.18 -20.40
N GLY A 271 7.10 13.96 -21.04
CA GLY A 271 6.71 15.09 -21.90
C GLY A 271 6.31 16.37 -21.15
N PHE A 272 6.40 16.39 -19.82
CA PHE A 272 6.16 17.58 -19.02
C PHE A 272 7.47 18.28 -18.65
N THR A 273 7.47 19.61 -18.68
CA THR A 273 8.57 20.44 -18.16
C THR A 273 7.97 21.62 -17.41
N PRO A 274 8.26 21.78 -16.11
CA PRO A 274 7.81 22.93 -15.33
C PRO A 274 8.39 24.24 -15.86
N LYS A 275 7.73 25.34 -15.50
CA LYS A 275 8.34 26.65 -15.66
C LYS A 275 9.48 26.82 -14.65
N GLN A 276 10.52 27.53 -15.04
CA GLN A 276 11.56 27.93 -14.10
C GLN A 276 10.95 28.70 -12.92
N GLY A 277 11.34 28.34 -11.70
CA GLY A 277 10.82 28.91 -10.47
C GLY A 277 9.48 28.33 -10.01
N ALA A 278 8.88 27.38 -10.75
CA ALA A 278 7.66 26.71 -10.30
C ALA A 278 7.89 26.00 -8.97
N LEU A 279 6.94 26.16 -8.04
CA LEU A 279 6.95 25.58 -6.71
C LEU A 279 5.90 24.47 -6.60
N TYR A 280 6.29 23.35 -6.02
CA TYR A 280 5.41 22.21 -5.77
C TYR A 280 5.48 21.83 -4.30
N THR A 281 4.33 21.76 -3.63
CA THR A 281 4.26 21.33 -2.24
C THR A 281 4.51 19.83 -2.15
N LEU A 282 5.42 19.44 -1.27
CA LEU A 282 5.81 18.04 -1.07
C LEU A 282 5.28 17.51 0.26
N ILE A 283 5.53 18.26 1.33
CA ILE A 283 5.12 17.91 2.69
C ILE A 283 4.52 19.15 3.32
N ASP A 284 3.29 19.03 3.80
CA ASP A 284 2.60 20.04 4.58
C ASP A 284 2.46 19.50 6.00
N THR A 285 3.04 20.20 6.97
CA THR A 285 2.90 19.82 8.37
C THR A 285 1.93 20.74 9.09
N ASP A 286 1.15 20.22 10.02
CA ASP A 286 0.21 21.04 10.79
C ASP A 286 0.96 22.12 11.61
N HIS A 287 2.05 21.73 12.28
CA HIS A 287 2.70 22.60 13.27
C HIS A 287 4.24 22.56 13.29
N THR A 288 4.91 21.80 12.41
CA THR A 288 6.38 21.62 12.48
C THR A 288 7.10 22.44 11.42
N PRO A 289 7.78 23.55 11.78
CA PRO A 289 8.47 24.36 10.78
C PRO A 289 9.64 23.62 10.14
N PHE A 290 9.82 23.82 8.83
CA PHE A 290 11.00 23.39 8.10
C PHE A 290 12.10 24.46 8.16
N HIS A 291 13.30 24.05 8.54
CA HIS A 291 14.50 24.89 8.54
C HIS A 291 15.48 24.38 7.49
N LEU A 292 15.59 25.07 6.35
CA LEU A 292 16.41 24.63 5.19
C LEU A 292 17.87 24.31 5.55
N ASP A 293 18.46 25.08 6.48
CA ASP A 293 19.86 24.91 6.91
C ASP A 293 20.10 23.70 7.82
N ALA A 294 19.01 23.09 8.33
CA ALA A 294 19.05 21.96 9.26
C ALA A 294 18.00 20.91 8.88
N LEU A 295 17.66 20.79 7.60
CA LEU A 295 16.69 19.80 7.13
C LEU A 295 17.22 18.40 7.41
N PRO A 296 16.44 17.54 8.08
CA PRO A 296 16.86 16.19 8.36
C PRO A 296 16.59 15.23 7.18
N ILE A 297 16.14 15.77 6.04
CA ILE A 297 15.85 15.09 4.78
C ILE A 297 16.65 15.79 3.68
N THR A 298 17.24 15.02 2.77
CA THR A 298 18.05 15.56 1.67
C THR A 298 17.32 15.45 0.33
N LEU A 299 17.68 16.34 -0.61
CA LEU A 299 17.29 16.19 -2.00
C LEU A 299 18.24 15.19 -2.66
N SER A 300 17.70 14.36 -3.54
CA SER A 300 18.51 13.36 -4.22
C SER A 300 19.64 13.98 -5.05
N PRO A 301 20.87 13.41 -5.04
CA PRO A 301 22.00 13.96 -5.77
C PRO A 301 21.74 14.12 -7.28
N GLU A 302 20.92 13.25 -7.88
CA GLU A 302 20.53 13.35 -9.30
C GLU A 302 19.59 14.53 -9.59
N ASN A 303 18.92 15.07 -8.57
CA ASN A 303 18.06 16.24 -8.68
C ASN A 303 18.79 17.55 -8.35
N ALA A 304 20.00 17.46 -7.79
CA ALA A 304 20.82 18.63 -7.51
C ALA A 304 21.07 19.45 -8.79
N GLY A 305 20.82 20.75 -8.72
CA GLY A 305 20.94 21.67 -9.86
C GLY A 305 19.73 21.71 -10.81
N THR A 306 18.79 20.76 -10.68
CA THR A 306 17.48 20.83 -11.36
C THR A 306 16.39 21.31 -10.40
N TRP A 307 16.51 20.94 -9.13
CA TRP A 307 15.58 21.28 -8.06
C TRP A 307 16.34 21.85 -6.86
N GLU A 308 15.65 22.68 -6.08
CA GLU A 308 16.06 23.07 -4.72
C GLU A 308 14.86 22.96 -3.77
N PHE A 309 15.14 22.71 -2.50
CA PHE A 309 14.11 22.87 -1.48
C PHE A 309 13.82 24.33 -1.21
N ALA A 310 12.55 24.62 -0.97
CA ALA A 310 12.06 25.90 -0.53
C ALA A 310 11.01 25.68 0.58
N VAL A 311 10.75 26.72 1.35
CA VAL A 311 9.61 26.77 2.26
C VAL A 311 8.59 27.74 1.67
N LYS A 312 7.30 27.47 1.88
CA LYS A 312 6.22 28.34 1.39
C LYS A 312 6.32 29.72 2.04
N GLU A 313 6.19 30.76 1.24
CA GLU A 313 6.28 32.13 1.73
C GLU A 313 5.15 32.42 2.73
N GLY A 314 5.53 32.90 3.93
CA GLY A 314 4.59 33.17 5.02
C GLY A 314 4.12 31.93 5.79
N ASP A 315 4.58 30.73 5.41
CA ASP A 315 4.10 29.46 5.97
C ASP A 315 5.24 28.42 6.02
N TYR A 316 6.01 28.46 7.10
CA TYR A 316 7.22 27.63 7.25
C TYR A 316 6.93 26.16 7.53
N THR A 317 5.67 25.77 7.73
CA THR A 317 5.30 24.36 7.96
C THR A 317 5.12 23.58 6.67
N VAL A 318 5.29 24.23 5.51
CA VAL A 318 5.11 23.64 4.18
C VAL A 318 6.44 23.59 3.43
N LEU A 319 6.95 22.38 3.20
CA LEU A 319 8.12 22.11 2.37
C LEU A 319 7.70 22.02 0.90
N GLN A 320 8.45 22.74 0.06
CA GLN A 320 8.25 22.78 -1.38
C GLN A 320 9.54 22.43 -2.11
N ALA A 321 9.42 21.99 -3.37
CA ALA A 321 10.52 21.95 -4.32
C ALA A 321 10.33 23.00 -5.40
N ARG A 322 11.40 23.77 -5.68
CA ARG A 322 11.46 24.75 -6.75
C ARG A 322 12.21 24.19 -7.95
N TYR A 323 11.63 24.31 -9.14
CA TYR A 323 12.29 23.94 -10.39
C TYR A 323 13.27 25.02 -10.85
N LEU A 324 14.51 24.66 -11.18
CA LEU A 324 15.59 25.61 -11.44
C LEU A 324 15.93 25.82 -12.91
N LEU A 325 15.61 24.85 -13.77
CA LEU A 325 16.02 24.92 -15.17
C LEU A 325 15.10 25.86 -15.96
N PRO A 326 15.66 26.64 -16.90
CA PRO A 326 14.86 27.43 -17.82
C PRO A 326 14.00 26.52 -18.70
N GLU A 327 12.85 27.03 -19.16
CA GLU A 327 12.04 26.33 -20.17
C GLU A 327 12.93 25.97 -21.39
N PRO A 328 12.73 24.83 -22.08
CA PRO A 328 13.62 24.36 -23.16
C PRO A 328 13.75 25.25 -24.42
N ALA A 329 13.38 26.53 -24.40
CA ALA A 329 13.22 27.38 -25.57
C ALA A 329 14.46 28.23 -25.99
N THR A 330 15.70 27.83 -25.66
CA THR A 330 16.89 28.65 -26.00
C THR A 330 17.94 27.97 -26.87
N MET A 331 18.01 26.64 -26.92
CA MET A 331 19.00 25.94 -27.78
C MET A 331 18.60 25.95 -29.26
N ALA A 332 17.29 25.96 -29.58
CA ALA A 332 16.80 26.07 -30.95
C ALA A 332 16.97 27.49 -31.54
N MET A 333 16.81 28.54 -30.72
CA MET A 333 16.98 29.94 -31.14
C MET A 333 18.44 30.37 -31.29
N LEU A 334 19.37 29.79 -30.52
CA LEU A 334 20.82 29.98 -30.73
C LEU A 334 21.33 29.30 -32.01
N GLY A 335 20.78 28.12 -32.37
CA GLY A 335 21.07 27.45 -33.63
C GLY A 335 20.55 28.22 -34.86
N LEU A 336 19.33 28.77 -34.79
CA LEU A 336 18.77 29.61 -35.84
C LEU A 336 19.44 30.99 -35.93
N GLY A 337 19.86 31.58 -34.81
CA GLY A 337 20.60 32.84 -34.77
C GLY A 337 21.98 32.76 -35.42
N MET A 338 22.72 31.66 -35.23
CA MET A 338 24.02 31.44 -35.89
C MET A 338 23.87 31.16 -37.40
N LEU A 339 22.85 30.39 -37.82
CA LEU A 339 22.56 30.17 -39.24
C LEU A 339 22.11 31.47 -39.94
N GLY A 340 21.34 32.33 -39.26
CA GLY A 340 20.97 33.66 -39.75
C GLY A 340 22.17 34.61 -39.93
N LEU A 341 23.14 34.59 -39.02
CA LEU A 341 24.38 35.37 -39.14
C LEU A 341 25.32 34.84 -40.24
N MET A 342 25.41 33.51 -40.43
CA MET A 342 26.20 32.92 -41.51
C MET A 342 25.56 33.14 -42.90
N ALA A 343 24.23 33.17 -43.00
CA ALA A 343 23.53 33.51 -44.25
C ALA A 343 23.70 34.99 -44.63
N ARG A 344 23.81 35.91 -43.66
CA ARG A 344 24.04 37.34 -43.93
C ARG A 344 25.47 37.66 -44.38
N ARG A 345 26.47 36.88 -43.93
CA ARG A 345 27.88 37.05 -44.33
C ARG A 345 28.22 36.52 -45.73
N ARG A 346 27.30 35.79 -46.38
CA ARG A 346 27.44 35.32 -47.78
C ARG A 346 26.78 36.23 -48.82
N ARG A 347 26.16 37.34 -48.40
CA ARG A 347 25.50 38.32 -49.29
C ARG A 347 26.15 39.71 -49.31
N SER A 348 27.35 39.87 -48.75
CA SER A 348 28.19 41.07 -48.85
C SER A 348 29.43 40.80 -49.66
#